data_AF-A0A1V8TWD4-F1
#
_entry.id   AF-A0A1V8TWD4-F1
#
_cell.length_a   1.000
_cell.length_b   1.000
_cell.length_c   1.000
_cell.angle_alpha   90.00
_cell.angle_beta   90.00
_cell.angle_gamma   90.00
#
_symmetry.space_group_name_H-M   'P 1'
#
loop_
_entity.id
_entity.type
_entity.pdbx_description
1 polymer ?
#
loop_
_entity_poly.entity_id
_entity_poly.type
_entity_poly.pdbx_seq_one_letter_code
_entity_poly.pdbx_strand_id
1 'polypeptide(L)'
;MDFNSLYPSIIQEYNICFTTIERSGIDEDDDKVPDVPENVNDKGILPRLISTLVARRREVKKLMKAKDATEDQKATWDVKQMALKLTANSMYGCLGYTKSRFYARPLAALTTSKGRKILRDTKALAEGQHALRVIYGDTDSVMVNTNQDNIIEALKMAKDFQKTVNEKYTLLEIELDHIFRRLLLHAKKKYAAITMTESDGVWKEKMDVKGLDMKRREYCQLSKETSEDLLKHLLSGDDPEKVVQEIHEYLRALSARMRDGAIPSHKYTIYTQLGKDPKDYPAGGSMASVQVALKMIAKGKPVRAKDVMSFVICGTSNGSAETAAKNAQTLDEVLAKDSGLLPDIDYYLHKQILPPVERLCAPISGTNVTLLAECLGLDTTKYRVSNAAASSCAHNSNEITTLESQIPDHIRFNACEPLSLLCLSCRQPFQFRGLAHTPLPDETPSPPLAIVTNNGLCCPHSSCSKPITTLTLSAQLQTQIRQHTSRYYAAWLQCDDAACTVGRTRQMSVYGHRCLGPKGLAYGCSGRMAFEYSEKALYNQLLFLQSMFDVEKAIERLDGKSGVKVEEGEKRKVLAGMNRERFAVLEGIVKGLLERSGWGWVSMGGLFGFALRAGATTVI
;
A
#
# COMPACT_ATOMS: atom_id res chain seq x y z
N MET A 1 12.46 19.63 3.80
CA MET A 1 13.70 19.85 4.57
C MET A 1 14.30 18.49 4.88
N ASP A 2 15.62 18.37 4.89
CA ASP A 2 16.32 17.09 4.99
C ASP A 2 17.56 17.20 5.89
N PHE A 3 17.86 16.15 6.65
CA PHE A 3 19.04 16.09 7.51
C PHE A 3 20.30 15.73 6.71
N ASN A 4 21.36 16.51 6.88
CA ASN A 4 22.62 16.27 6.24
C ASN A 4 23.28 14.97 6.73
N SER A 5 23.18 13.91 5.92
CA SER A 5 23.82 12.62 6.19
C SER A 5 23.44 12.09 7.59
N LEU A 6 22.14 11.93 7.84
CA LEU A 6 21.55 11.66 9.16
C LEU A 6 22.34 10.63 9.98
N TYR A 7 22.53 9.41 9.49
CA TYR A 7 23.20 8.35 10.28
C TYR A 7 24.68 8.63 10.56
N PRO A 8 25.52 9.02 9.57
CA PRO A 8 26.86 9.52 9.86
C PRO A 8 26.92 10.63 10.91
N SER A 9 25.97 11.56 10.88
CA SER A 9 25.91 12.67 11.83
C SER A 9 25.47 12.20 13.22
N ILE A 10 24.48 11.30 13.34
CA ILE A 10 24.07 10.68 14.61
C ILE A 10 25.21 9.91 15.27
N ILE A 11 26.00 9.16 14.48
CA ILE A 11 27.14 8.43 15.01
C ILE A 11 28.16 9.38 15.65
N GLN A 12 28.39 10.55 15.05
CA GLN A 12 29.27 11.57 15.59
C GLN A 12 28.66 12.30 16.80
N GLU A 13 27.40 12.71 16.68
CA GLU A 13 26.65 13.46 17.72
C GLU A 13 26.64 12.68 19.04
N TYR A 14 26.29 11.39 19.00
CA TYR A 14 26.14 10.54 20.18
C TYR A 14 27.36 9.64 20.45
N ASN A 15 28.48 9.91 19.79
CA ASN A 15 29.74 9.16 19.96
C ASN A 15 29.55 7.63 19.86
N ILE A 16 28.79 7.15 18.88
CA ILE A 16 28.46 5.73 18.73
C ILE A 16 29.67 4.99 18.15
N CYS A 17 30.28 4.09 18.92
CA CYS A 17 31.46 3.33 18.50
C CYS A 17 31.51 1.97 19.20
N PHE A 18 32.27 1.04 18.63
CA PHE A 18 32.62 -0.23 19.24
C PHE A 18 33.29 -0.07 20.62
N THR A 19 33.98 1.05 20.84
CA THR A 19 34.79 1.33 22.03
C THR A 19 34.07 2.18 23.07
N THR A 20 32.90 2.75 22.74
CA THR A 20 32.21 3.74 23.58
C THR A 20 30.86 3.22 24.09
N ILE A 21 30.20 2.37 23.31
CA ILE A 21 28.93 1.77 23.72
C ILE A 21 29.19 0.48 24.47
N GLU A 22 28.74 0.44 25.72
CA GLU A 22 28.69 -0.79 26.50
C GLU A 22 27.63 -1.73 25.93
N ARG A 23 28.02 -3.00 25.76
CA ARG A 23 27.21 -4.05 25.15
C ARG A 23 27.10 -5.28 26.05
N SER A 24 27.68 -5.23 27.25
CA SER A 24 27.66 -6.28 28.26
C SER A 24 26.20 -6.62 28.59
N GLY A 25 25.76 -7.85 28.34
CA GLY A 25 24.41 -8.31 28.69
C GLY A 25 23.31 -7.99 27.67
N ILE A 26 23.67 -7.54 26.46
CA ILE A 26 22.75 -7.52 25.31
C ILE A 26 23.12 -8.70 24.42
N ASP A 27 22.35 -9.79 24.51
CA ASP A 27 22.47 -10.89 23.56
C ASP A 27 22.12 -10.40 22.15
N GLU A 28 22.73 -10.99 21.13
CA GLU A 28 22.50 -10.56 19.73
C GLU A 28 21.02 -10.70 19.30
N ASP A 29 20.23 -11.50 20.03
CA ASP A 29 18.81 -11.73 19.82
C ASP A 29 17.89 -10.87 20.71
N ASP A 30 18.43 -10.13 21.69
CA ASP A 30 17.63 -9.21 22.52
C ASP A 30 17.36 -7.90 21.76
N ASP A 31 16.11 -7.42 21.81
CA ASP A 31 15.67 -6.18 21.15
C ASP A 31 16.01 -4.93 21.97
N LYS A 32 16.79 -5.07 23.04
CA LYS A 32 17.27 -3.95 23.84
C LYS A 32 18.19 -3.03 23.03
N VAL A 33 17.82 -1.76 23.02
CA VAL A 33 18.65 -0.69 22.47
C VAL A 33 19.58 -0.18 23.57
N PRO A 34 20.91 -0.19 23.38
CA PRO A 34 21.85 0.30 24.38
C PRO A 34 21.71 1.82 24.59
N ASP A 35 22.17 2.29 25.73
CA ASP A 35 22.18 3.72 26.05
C ASP A 35 23.34 4.47 25.37
N VAL A 36 23.20 5.79 25.30
CA VAL A 36 24.24 6.70 24.81
C VAL A 36 25.35 6.78 25.87
N PRO A 37 26.63 6.85 25.49
CA PRO A 37 27.71 6.91 26.46
C PRO A 37 27.67 8.24 27.21
N GLU A 38 28.03 8.22 28.49
CA GLU A 38 28.10 9.42 29.32
C GLU A 38 29.14 10.43 28.79
N ASN A 39 30.29 9.93 28.32
CA ASN A 39 31.32 10.75 27.72
C ASN A 39 31.21 10.79 26.19
N VAL A 40 30.63 11.88 25.69
CA VAL A 40 30.46 12.15 24.26
C VAL A 40 31.67 12.91 23.66
N ASN A 41 32.56 13.43 24.51
CA ASN A 41 33.69 14.29 24.11
C ASN A 41 34.90 13.49 23.64
N ASP A 42 35.20 12.35 24.28
CA ASP A 42 36.28 11.46 23.84
C ASP A 42 35.82 10.58 22.66
N LYS A 43 36.02 11.09 21.44
CA LYS A 43 35.48 10.47 20.22
C LYS A 43 36.15 9.13 19.93
N GLY A 44 35.35 8.08 19.84
CA GLY A 44 35.82 6.75 19.43
C GLY A 44 36.32 6.69 17.97
N ILE A 45 36.87 5.54 17.59
CA ILE A 45 37.48 5.32 16.27
C ILE A 45 36.48 5.59 15.13
N LEU A 46 35.25 5.07 15.24
CA LEU A 46 34.24 5.17 14.18
C LEU A 46 33.77 6.63 13.96
N PRO A 47 33.38 7.40 14.99
CA PRO A 47 33.09 8.83 14.85
C PRO A 47 34.23 9.64 14.22
N ARG A 48 35.48 9.39 14.61
CA ARG A 48 36.66 10.08 14.04
C ARG A 48 36.86 9.78 12.55
N LEU A 49 36.66 8.51 12.15
CA LEU A 49 36.75 8.11 10.75
C LEU A 49 35.66 8.78 9.91
N ILE A 50 34.42 8.80 10.41
CA ILE A 50 33.30 9.50 9.73
C ILE A 50 33.60 10.98 9.60
N SER A 51 34.07 11.62 10.69
CA SER A 51 34.42 13.05 10.69
C SER A 51 35.44 13.37 9.60
N THR A 52 36.45 12.52 9.42
CA THR A 52 37.45 12.67 8.36
C THR A 52 36.82 12.60 6.96
N LEU A 53 35.91 11.65 6.73
CA LEU A 53 35.21 11.51 5.44
C LEU A 53 34.31 12.72 5.14
N VAL A 54 33.58 13.21 6.15
CA VAL A 54 32.71 14.38 6.04
C VAL A 54 33.52 15.65 5.80
N ALA A 55 34.64 15.84 6.51
CA ALA A 55 35.56 16.96 6.31
C ALA A 55 36.13 17.00 4.89
N ARG A 56 36.65 15.87 4.39
CA ARG A 56 37.11 15.75 3.00
C ARG A 56 36.01 16.04 1.99
N ARG A 57 34.77 15.60 2.27
CA ARG A 57 33.63 15.90 1.40
C ARG A 57 33.31 17.39 1.38
N ARG A 58 33.39 18.08 2.52
CA ARG A 58 33.22 19.54 2.61
C ARG A 58 34.29 20.28 1.80
N GLU A 59 35.55 19.85 1.86
CA GLU A 59 36.64 20.42 1.04
C GLU A 59 36.37 20.27 -0.46
N VAL A 60 35.99 19.06 -0.92
CA VAL A 60 35.66 18.82 -2.34
C VAL A 60 34.48 19.70 -2.78
N LYS A 61 33.43 19.83 -1.96
CA LYS A 61 32.31 20.72 -2.26
C LYS A 61 32.73 22.20 -2.32
N LYS A 62 33.70 22.65 -1.51
CA LYS A 62 34.24 24.01 -1.60
C LYS A 62 34.95 24.25 -2.93
N LEU A 63 35.76 23.28 -3.38
CA LEU A 63 36.42 23.35 -4.68
C LEU A 63 35.41 23.46 -5.84
N MET A 64 34.31 22.71 -5.77
CA MET A 64 33.24 22.79 -6.79
C MET A 64 32.57 24.16 -6.90
N LYS A 65 32.58 24.96 -5.82
CA LYS A 65 32.01 26.32 -5.79
C LYS A 65 32.99 27.39 -6.26
N ALA A 66 34.25 27.03 -6.51
CA ALA A 66 35.26 27.96 -6.98
C ALA A 66 34.95 28.41 -8.42
N LYS A 67 35.12 29.71 -8.71
CA LYS A 67 34.71 30.33 -9.99
C LYS A 67 35.64 29.97 -11.16
N ASP A 68 36.86 29.55 -10.85
CA ASP A 68 37.96 29.17 -11.74
C ASP A 68 37.95 27.68 -12.14
N ALA A 69 36.98 26.90 -11.62
CA ALA A 69 36.88 25.48 -11.90
C ALA A 69 36.37 25.18 -13.33
N THR A 70 37.17 24.42 -14.09
CA THR A 70 36.79 23.88 -15.40
C THR A 70 35.64 22.87 -15.29
N GLU A 71 34.88 22.65 -16.38
CA GLU A 71 33.78 21.67 -16.37
C GLU A 71 34.25 20.24 -16.04
N ASP A 72 35.40 19.83 -16.58
CA ASP A 72 35.99 18.50 -16.30
C ASP A 72 36.38 18.33 -14.82
N GLN A 73 36.91 19.40 -14.19
CA GLN A 73 37.20 19.41 -12.76
C GLN A 73 35.92 19.31 -11.93
N LYS A 74 34.87 20.06 -12.30
CA LYS A 74 33.57 19.99 -11.62
C LYS A 74 32.96 18.60 -11.71
N ALA A 75 33.00 17.96 -12.88
CA ALA A 75 32.53 16.59 -13.08
C ALA A 75 33.32 15.60 -12.22
N THR A 76 34.65 15.71 -12.21
CA THR A 76 35.53 14.85 -11.39
C THR A 76 35.27 15.01 -9.89
N TRP A 77 35.11 16.25 -9.43
CA TRP A 77 34.82 16.53 -8.03
C TRP A 77 33.40 16.11 -7.62
N ASP A 78 32.43 16.15 -8.53
CA ASP A 78 31.10 15.62 -8.26
C ASP A 78 31.12 14.11 -8.04
N VAL A 79 31.85 13.37 -8.88
CA VAL A 79 32.07 11.93 -8.67
C VAL A 79 32.75 11.68 -7.32
N LYS A 80 33.78 12.48 -6.98
CA LYS A 80 34.51 12.36 -5.71
C LYS A 80 33.63 12.65 -4.49
N GLN A 81 32.79 13.69 -4.51
CA GLN A 81 31.90 13.98 -3.38
C GLN A 81 30.81 12.91 -3.23
N MET A 82 30.33 12.35 -4.34
CA MET A 82 29.35 11.27 -4.34
C MET A 82 29.94 9.97 -3.77
N ALA A 83 31.18 9.63 -4.13
CA ALA A 83 31.90 8.50 -3.56
C ALA A 83 32.09 8.66 -2.04
N LEU A 84 32.52 9.84 -1.57
CA LEU A 84 32.66 10.12 -0.13
C LEU A 84 31.32 10.01 0.61
N LYS A 85 30.22 10.52 0.02
CA LYS A 85 28.86 10.39 0.57
C LYS A 85 28.47 8.93 0.71
N LEU A 86 28.65 8.15 -0.35
CA LEU A 86 28.27 6.74 -0.39
C LEU A 86 29.06 5.92 0.64
N THR A 87 30.38 6.14 0.73
CA THR A 87 31.23 5.46 1.72
C THR A 87 30.80 5.78 3.14
N ALA A 88 30.57 7.04 3.48
CA ALA A 88 30.12 7.44 4.81
C ALA A 88 28.77 6.80 5.18
N ASN A 89 27.78 6.85 4.27
CA ASN A 89 26.47 6.25 4.49
C ASN A 89 26.54 4.71 4.60
N SER A 90 27.45 4.08 3.85
CA SER A 90 27.65 2.63 3.89
C SER A 90 28.26 2.16 5.20
N MET A 91 28.99 3.01 5.94
CA MET A 91 29.59 2.60 7.22
C MET A 91 28.53 2.21 8.26
N TYR A 92 27.39 2.91 8.31
CA TYR A 92 26.24 2.46 9.10
C TYR A 92 25.71 1.11 8.60
N GLY A 93 25.57 0.94 7.28
CA GLY A 93 25.11 -0.31 6.67
C GLY A 93 25.96 -1.52 7.07
N CYS A 94 27.28 -1.33 7.20
CA CYS A 94 28.20 -2.37 7.67
C CYS A 94 27.96 -2.80 9.12
N LEU A 95 27.41 -1.94 9.99
CA LEU A 95 27.08 -2.30 11.38
C LEU A 95 25.85 -3.21 11.45
N GLY A 96 24.88 -3.01 10.56
CA GLY A 96 23.64 -3.79 10.49
C GLY A 96 23.69 -5.02 9.59
N TYR A 97 24.75 -5.19 8.80
CA TYR A 97 24.87 -6.30 7.87
C TYR A 97 25.44 -7.55 8.54
N THR A 98 24.64 -8.61 8.63
CA THR A 98 24.99 -9.86 9.36
C THR A 98 26.22 -10.59 8.84
N LYS A 99 26.62 -10.39 7.57
CA LYS A 99 27.86 -10.97 7.02
C LYS A 99 29.04 -9.99 7.03
N SER A 100 28.89 -8.84 7.65
CA SER A 100 29.96 -7.87 7.81
C SER A 100 30.97 -8.38 8.83
N ARG A 101 32.28 -8.22 8.55
CA ARG A 101 33.33 -8.47 9.54
C ARG A 101 33.19 -7.56 10.78
N PHE A 102 32.56 -6.40 10.61
CA PHE A 102 32.33 -5.40 11.66
C PHE A 102 30.85 -5.32 12.04
N TYR A 103 30.13 -6.45 12.00
CA TYR A 103 28.74 -6.53 12.42
C TYR A 103 28.60 -6.14 13.90
N ALA A 104 27.63 -5.27 14.20
CA ALA A 104 27.28 -4.86 15.55
C ALA A 104 25.84 -4.35 15.57
N ARG A 105 24.88 -5.28 15.68
CA ARG A 105 23.44 -4.99 15.76
C ARG A 105 23.08 -3.91 16.78
N PRO A 106 23.61 -3.91 18.02
CA PRO A 106 23.23 -2.90 19.03
C PRO A 106 23.58 -1.47 18.59
N LEU A 107 24.72 -1.27 17.91
CA LEU A 107 25.13 0.05 17.41
C LEU A 107 24.22 0.54 16.28
N ALA A 108 23.84 -0.36 15.37
CA ALA A 108 22.89 -0.07 14.31
C ALA A 108 21.49 0.25 14.88
N ALA A 109 21.03 -0.53 15.85
CA ALA A 109 19.76 -0.32 16.53
C ALA A 109 19.71 1.04 17.24
N LEU A 110 20.75 1.40 17.99
CA LEU A 110 20.88 2.71 18.64
C LEU A 110 20.85 3.85 17.63
N THR A 111 21.62 3.75 16.55
CA THR A 111 21.66 4.76 15.49
C THR A 111 20.27 4.99 14.88
N THR A 112 19.55 3.91 14.53
CA THR A 112 18.20 4.03 13.96
C THR A 112 17.17 4.50 14.98
N SER A 113 17.30 4.11 16.25
CA SER A 113 16.42 4.56 17.34
C SER A 113 16.53 6.07 17.54
N LYS A 114 17.76 6.60 17.59
CA LYS A 114 18.01 8.04 17.64
C LYS A 114 17.50 8.74 16.39
N GLY A 115 17.68 8.18 15.20
CA GLY A 115 17.14 8.75 13.96
C GLY A 115 15.61 8.89 14.00
N ARG A 116 14.91 7.83 14.41
CA ARG A 116 13.44 7.88 14.60
C ARG A 116 13.01 8.86 15.69
N LYS A 117 13.80 8.99 16.77
CA LYS A 117 13.53 9.95 17.84
C LYS A 117 13.68 11.38 17.33
N ILE A 118 14.81 11.71 16.70
CA ILE A 118 15.07 13.02 16.10
C ILE A 118 13.95 13.41 15.15
N LEU A 119 13.54 12.52 14.23
CA LEU A 119 12.47 12.82 13.28
C LEU A 119 11.13 13.14 13.99
N ARG A 120 10.80 12.40 15.07
CA ARG A 120 9.60 12.66 15.88
C ARG A 120 9.70 13.98 16.65
N ASP A 121 10.86 14.27 17.22
CA ASP A 121 11.12 15.51 17.95
C ASP A 121 11.07 16.72 17.00
N THR A 122 11.60 16.59 15.78
CA THR A 122 11.50 17.60 14.71
C THR A 122 10.05 17.82 14.27
N LYS A 123 9.27 16.74 14.10
CA LYS A 123 7.84 16.84 13.81
C LYS A 123 7.10 17.59 14.92
N ALA A 124 7.31 17.20 16.19
CA ALA A 124 6.67 17.82 17.33
C ALA A 124 7.05 19.31 17.48
N LEU A 125 8.30 19.66 17.17
CA LEU A 125 8.76 21.06 17.15
C LEU A 125 8.06 21.87 16.06
N ALA A 126 7.92 21.30 14.85
CA ALA A 126 7.23 21.96 13.74
C ALA A 126 5.76 22.24 14.08
N GLU A 127 5.04 21.23 14.56
CA GLU A 127 3.61 21.32 14.89
C GLU A 127 3.35 22.19 16.14
N GLY A 128 4.22 22.12 17.14
CA GLY A 128 4.05 22.82 18.41
C GLY A 128 4.52 24.27 18.40
N GLN A 129 5.81 24.51 18.14
CA GLN A 129 6.41 25.85 18.31
C GLN A 129 6.21 26.75 17.09
N HIS A 130 6.14 26.16 15.90
CA HIS A 130 6.04 26.91 14.64
C HIS A 130 4.63 26.85 14.03
N ALA A 131 3.70 26.11 14.64
CA ALA A 131 2.34 25.88 14.14
C ALA A 131 2.30 25.41 12.67
N LEU A 132 3.34 24.70 12.24
CA LEU A 132 3.49 24.22 10.87
C LEU A 132 2.90 22.82 10.71
N ARG A 133 2.21 22.58 9.60
CA ARG A 133 1.60 21.27 9.32
C ARG A 133 2.60 20.34 8.63
N VAL A 134 3.05 19.30 9.32
CA VAL A 134 3.89 18.25 8.72
C VAL A 134 3.02 17.31 7.89
N ILE A 135 3.25 17.27 6.57
CA ILE A 135 2.45 16.49 5.62
C ILE A 135 3.09 15.15 5.24
N TYR A 136 4.41 15.03 5.36
CA TYR A 136 5.14 13.81 5.05
C TYR A 136 6.50 13.77 5.77
N GLY A 137 7.04 12.56 5.95
CA GLY A 137 8.41 12.35 6.39
C GLY A 137 8.93 10.98 5.97
N ASP A 138 10.20 10.92 5.55
CA ASP A 138 10.90 9.67 5.22
C ASP A 138 12.29 9.71 5.80
N THR A 139 12.53 8.91 6.85
CA THR A 139 13.82 8.63 7.49
C THR A 139 14.57 9.85 8.03
N ASP A 140 15.09 10.70 7.14
CA ASP A 140 15.88 11.91 7.35
C ASP A 140 15.21 13.19 6.86
N SER A 141 14.09 13.08 6.14
CA SER A 141 13.38 14.22 5.55
C SER A 141 12.02 14.47 6.20
N VAL A 142 11.64 15.76 6.25
CA VAL A 142 10.32 16.24 6.66
C VAL A 142 9.80 17.22 5.61
N MET A 143 8.57 17.00 5.15
CA MET A 143 7.84 17.92 4.30
C MET A 143 6.81 18.68 5.14
N VAL A 144 6.85 19.99 5.02
CA VAL A 144 6.05 20.91 5.82
C VAL A 144 5.21 21.76 4.88
N ASN A 145 3.91 21.83 5.14
CA ASN A 145 3.02 22.76 4.47
C ASN A 145 3.02 24.10 5.23
N THR A 146 3.54 25.15 4.60
CA THR A 146 3.59 26.50 5.15
C THR A 146 2.27 27.26 5.00
N ASN A 147 1.38 26.80 4.11
CA ASN A 147 0.12 27.47 3.76
C ASN A 147 0.32 28.95 3.36
N GLN A 148 1.44 29.27 2.72
CA GLN A 148 1.77 30.60 2.22
C GLN A 148 1.78 30.62 0.70
N ASP A 149 1.21 31.66 0.12
CA ASP A 149 1.23 31.88 -1.33
C ASP A 149 2.54 32.54 -1.81
N ASN A 150 3.26 33.21 -0.90
CA ASN A 150 4.51 33.88 -1.18
C ASN A 150 5.74 33.01 -0.83
N ILE A 151 6.57 32.72 -1.84
CA ILE A 151 7.81 31.93 -1.69
C ILE A 151 8.77 32.59 -0.69
N ILE A 152 8.86 33.93 -0.64
CA ILE A 152 9.77 34.65 0.25
C ILE A 152 9.39 34.43 1.71
N GLU A 153 8.09 34.41 2.02
CA GLU A 153 7.58 34.16 3.37
C GLU A 153 7.77 32.70 3.77
N ALA A 154 7.48 31.76 2.86
CA ALA A 154 7.77 30.35 3.06
C ALA A 154 9.27 30.10 3.33
N LEU A 155 10.16 30.82 2.63
CA LEU A 155 11.61 30.79 2.85
C LEU A 155 12.02 31.31 4.22
N LYS A 156 11.42 32.39 4.70
CA LYS A 156 11.67 32.92 6.05
C LYS A 156 11.27 31.91 7.11
N MET A 157 10.04 31.36 7.01
CA MET A 157 9.56 30.32 7.93
C MET A 157 10.46 29.08 7.92
N ALA A 158 10.90 28.64 6.74
CA ALA A 158 11.81 27.50 6.61
C ALA A 158 13.16 27.77 7.29
N LYS A 159 13.72 28.98 7.15
CA LYS A 159 14.98 29.37 7.80
C LYS A 159 14.84 29.48 9.32
N ASP A 160 13.74 30.02 9.80
CA ASP A 160 13.47 30.14 11.24
C ASP A 160 13.33 28.76 11.87
N PHE A 161 12.54 27.87 11.25
CA PHE A 161 12.42 26.48 11.68
C PHE A 161 13.75 25.72 11.57
N GLN A 162 14.52 25.92 10.49
CA GLN A 162 15.86 25.35 10.34
C GLN A 162 16.77 25.74 11.50
N LYS A 163 16.77 27.01 11.88
CA LYS A 163 17.57 27.54 12.99
C LYS A 163 17.19 26.87 14.31
N THR A 164 15.90 26.82 14.65
CA THR A 164 15.44 26.20 15.91
C THR A 164 15.78 24.71 15.98
N VAL A 165 15.71 23.98 14.86
CA VAL A 165 16.10 22.56 14.84
C VAL A 165 17.61 22.40 15.02
N ASN A 166 18.41 23.22 14.33
CA ASN A 166 19.88 23.13 14.39
C ASN A 166 20.43 23.56 15.76
N GLU A 167 19.78 24.48 16.48
CA GLU A 167 20.16 24.87 17.85
C GLU A 167 20.05 23.74 18.87
N LYS A 168 19.31 22.66 18.58
CA LYS A 168 19.18 21.49 19.46
C LYS A 168 20.33 20.50 19.37
N TYR A 169 21.17 20.59 18.34
CA TYR A 169 22.19 19.60 18.04
C TYR A 169 23.54 20.28 17.78
N THR A 170 24.64 19.56 18.00
CA THR A 170 25.98 20.13 17.83
C THR A 170 26.52 19.93 16.41
N LEU A 171 26.32 18.73 15.85
CA LEU A 171 26.86 18.29 14.56
C LEU A 171 25.77 17.95 13.55
N LEU A 172 24.56 17.64 14.02
CA LEU A 172 23.44 17.30 13.16
C LEU A 172 22.74 18.57 12.66
N GLU A 173 22.72 18.73 11.33
CA GLU A 173 22.14 19.90 10.67
C GLU A 173 20.99 19.46 9.74
N ILE A 174 19.85 20.15 9.84
CA ILE A 174 18.79 20.12 8.85
C ILE A 174 18.97 21.27 7.86
N GLU A 175 18.68 21.02 6.59
CA GLU A 175 18.73 22.01 5.51
C GLU A 175 17.42 22.06 4.72
N LEU A 176 17.16 23.22 4.12
CA LEU A 176 16.15 23.37 3.10
C LEU A 176 16.66 22.78 1.79
N ASP A 177 16.11 21.63 1.40
CA ASP A 177 16.47 20.95 0.15
C ASP A 177 15.62 21.47 -1.04
N HIS A 178 14.29 21.37 -0.93
CA HIS A 178 13.36 21.75 -2.00
C HIS A 178 12.18 22.54 -1.47
N ILE A 179 11.69 23.48 -2.29
CA ILE A 179 10.41 24.17 -2.12
C ILE A 179 9.48 23.67 -3.22
N PHE A 180 8.34 23.11 -2.82
CA PHE A 180 7.32 22.63 -3.75
C PHE A 180 6.18 23.64 -3.81
N ARG A 181 5.88 24.13 -5.02
CA ARG A 181 4.68 24.94 -5.26
C ARG A 181 3.42 24.08 -5.20
N ARG A 182 3.50 22.87 -5.74
CA ARG A 182 2.42 21.88 -5.78
C ARG A 182 2.99 20.50 -5.51
N LEU A 183 2.25 19.67 -4.80
CA LEU A 183 2.65 18.33 -4.40
C LEU A 183 1.46 17.38 -4.51
N LEU A 184 1.64 16.32 -5.30
CA LEU A 184 0.76 15.16 -5.32
C LEU A 184 1.43 14.02 -4.55
N LEU A 185 0.99 13.79 -3.31
CA LEU A 185 1.48 12.71 -2.47
C LEU A 185 0.56 11.48 -2.62
N HIS A 186 1.02 10.47 -3.38
CA HIS A 186 0.23 9.28 -3.65
C HIS A 186 0.39 8.21 -2.54
N ALA A 187 1.63 7.88 -2.19
CA ALA A 187 1.93 6.90 -1.15
C ALA A 187 3.33 7.14 -0.55
N LYS A 188 3.69 6.33 0.46
CA LYS A 188 5.06 6.33 1.01
C LYS A 188 6.08 6.14 -0.12
N LYS A 189 7.04 7.07 -0.22
CA LYS A 189 8.09 7.13 -1.25
C LYS A 189 7.58 7.27 -2.70
N LYS A 190 6.34 7.70 -2.89
CA LYS A 190 5.71 7.88 -4.21
C LYS A 190 5.01 9.23 -4.29
N TYR A 191 5.63 10.21 -4.93
CA TYR A 191 5.07 11.56 -5.09
C TYR A 191 5.55 12.23 -6.38
N ALA A 192 4.78 13.21 -6.84
CA ALA A 192 5.15 14.16 -7.88
C ALA A 192 5.00 15.57 -7.33
N ALA A 193 5.91 16.47 -7.68
CA ALA A 193 5.88 17.84 -7.21
C ALA A 193 6.42 18.82 -8.26
N ILE A 194 5.96 20.06 -8.19
CA ILE A 194 6.58 21.17 -8.94
C ILE A 194 7.55 21.87 -8.00
N THR A 195 8.84 21.64 -8.21
CA THR A 195 9.93 22.23 -7.45
C THR A 195 10.28 23.62 -7.98
N MET A 196 10.43 24.58 -7.08
CA MET A 196 10.89 25.93 -7.39
C MET A 196 12.42 25.99 -7.26
N THR A 197 13.12 26.28 -8.35
CA THR A 197 14.57 26.51 -8.35
C THR A 197 14.88 27.95 -8.70
N GLU A 198 15.67 28.62 -7.87
CA GLU A 198 16.16 29.97 -8.14
C GLU A 198 17.34 29.89 -9.11
N SER A 199 17.28 30.63 -10.22
CA SER A 199 18.41 30.81 -11.14
C SER A 199 18.43 32.28 -11.58
N ASP A 200 19.52 32.99 -11.30
CA ASP A 200 19.72 34.40 -11.64
C ASP A 200 18.60 35.33 -11.14
N GLY A 201 18.05 35.06 -9.96
CA GLY A 201 16.95 35.83 -9.36
C GLY A 201 15.56 35.53 -9.93
N VAL A 202 15.45 34.58 -10.87
CA VAL A 202 14.18 34.12 -11.45
C VAL A 202 13.85 32.71 -10.94
N TRP A 203 12.64 32.54 -10.42
CA TRP A 203 12.12 31.24 -10.01
C TRP A 203 11.68 30.45 -11.25
N LYS A 204 12.31 29.29 -11.47
CA LYS A 204 11.95 28.33 -12.52
C LYS A 204 11.23 27.14 -11.93
N GLU A 205 10.18 26.70 -12.60
CA GLU A 205 9.43 25.52 -12.22
C GLU A 205 10.05 24.26 -12.84
N LYS A 206 10.26 23.24 -12.02
CA LYS A 206 10.72 21.93 -12.48
C LYS A 206 9.87 20.83 -11.86
N MET A 207 9.27 20.00 -12.70
CA MET A 207 8.56 18.82 -12.24
C MET A 207 9.56 17.76 -11.74
N ASP A 208 9.43 17.35 -10.48
CA ASP A 208 10.17 16.26 -9.88
C ASP A 208 9.23 15.09 -9.58
N VAL A 209 9.66 13.88 -9.96
CA VAL A 209 8.85 12.67 -9.86
C VAL A 209 9.67 11.59 -9.17
N LYS A 210 9.15 11.08 -8.04
CA LYS A 210 9.82 10.08 -7.18
C LYS A 210 8.93 8.86 -7.01
N GLY A 211 9.48 7.69 -7.34
CA GLY A 211 8.85 6.38 -7.07
C GLY A 211 7.58 6.06 -7.87
N LEU A 212 7.12 6.96 -8.74
CA LEU A 212 5.99 6.72 -9.66
C LEU A 212 6.41 5.85 -10.85
N ASP A 213 5.42 5.24 -11.48
CA ASP A 213 5.60 4.22 -12.53
C ASP A 213 6.36 4.71 -13.75
N MET A 214 6.35 6.02 -14.00
CA MET A 214 7.05 6.66 -15.10
C MET A 214 8.56 6.44 -15.08
N LYS A 215 9.14 6.26 -13.89
CA LYS A 215 10.57 5.96 -13.72
C LYS A 215 10.89 4.47 -13.86
N ARG A 216 9.89 3.60 -13.95
CA ARG A 216 10.08 2.15 -14.11
C ARG A 216 10.35 1.81 -15.57
N ARG A 217 11.27 0.87 -15.79
CA ARG A 217 11.67 0.42 -17.15
C ARG A 217 10.60 -0.44 -17.83
N GLU A 218 9.74 -1.07 -17.03
CA GLU A 218 8.71 -2.03 -17.44
C GLU A 218 7.48 -1.38 -18.08
N TYR A 219 7.33 -0.06 -17.97
CA TYR A 219 6.28 0.70 -18.66
C TYR A 219 6.80 1.23 -19.99
N CYS A 220 5.98 1.10 -21.03
CA CYS A 220 6.29 1.62 -22.36
C CYS A 220 6.42 3.13 -22.36
N GLN A 221 7.10 3.67 -23.37
CA GLN A 221 7.33 5.11 -23.49
C GLN A 221 6.01 5.89 -23.57
N LEU A 222 5.01 5.35 -24.27
CA LEU A 222 3.67 5.96 -24.34
C LEU A 222 3.03 6.11 -22.94
N SER A 223 3.10 5.06 -22.11
CA SER A 223 2.58 5.10 -20.73
C SER A 223 3.25 6.16 -19.87
N LYS A 224 4.57 6.33 -20.06
CA LYS A 224 5.35 7.37 -19.37
C LYS A 224 4.91 8.76 -19.79
N GLU A 225 4.82 9.01 -21.10
CA GLU A 225 4.37 10.29 -21.68
C GLU A 225 2.95 10.63 -21.22
N THR A 226 2.01 9.68 -21.29
CA THR A 226 0.64 9.85 -20.81
C THR A 226 0.59 10.23 -19.34
N SER A 227 1.36 9.54 -18.49
CA SER A 227 1.43 9.86 -17.06
C SER A 227 2.08 11.24 -16.81
N GLU A 228 3.05 11.63 -17.64
CA GLU A 228 3.75 12.93 -17.59
C GLU A 228 2.81 14.07 -17.94
N ASP A 229 1.99 13.90 -18.99
CA ASP A 229 0.98 14.89 -19.39
C ASP A 229 -0.14 14.98 -18.36
N LEU A 230 -0.63 13.85 -17.83
CA LEU A 230 -1.59 13.86 -16.74
C LEU A 230 -1.06 14.60 -15.52
N LEU A 231 0.20 14.38 -15.12
CA LEU A 231 0.80 15.12 -14.02
C LEU A 231 0.89 16.63 -14.29
N LYS A 232 1.08 17.06 -15.55
CA LYS A 232 1.05 18.49 -15.90
C LYS A 232 -0.34 19.08 -15.69
N HIS A 233 -1.41 18.38 -16.09
CA HIS A 233 -2.79 18.81 -15.81
C HIS A 233 -3.09 18.82 -14.30
N LEU A 234 -2.70 17.77 -13.59
CA LEU A 234 -2.90 17.66 -12.13
C LEU A 234 -2.15 18.72 -11.33
N LEU A 235 -0.99 19.11 -11.81
CA LEU A 235 -0.14 20.12 -11.19
C LEU A 235 -0.22 21.48 -11.92
N SER A 236 -1.22 21.72 -12.77
CA SER A 236 -1.44 23.01 -13.46
C SER A 236 -2.06 24.07 -12.53
N GLY A 237 -2.77 23.60 -11.50
CA GLY A 237 -3.54 24.39 -10.53
C GLY A 237 -4.67 25.20 -11.14
N ASP A 238 -5.20 24.71 -12.26
CA ASP A 238 -6.56 25.01 -12.69
C ASP A 238 -7.59 24.47 -11.68
N ASP A 239 -8.85 24.86 -11.87
CA ASP A 239 -9.97 24.37 -11.06
C ASP A 239 -10.09 22.83 -11.16
N PRO A 240 -10.35 22.11 -10.05
CA PRO A 240 -10.42 20.65 -10.04
C PRO A 240 -11.39 20.06 -11.06
N GLU A 241 -12.55 20.70 -11.30
CA GLU A 241 -13.54 20.19 -12.25
C GLU A 241 -13.01 20.29 -13.68
N LYS A 242 -12.36 21.41 -14.00
CA LYS A 242 -11.71 21.63 -15.30
C LYS A 242 -10.57 20.62 -15.51
N VAL A 243 -9.74 20.37 -14.51
CA VAL A 243 -8.66 19.38 -14.58
C VAL A 243 -9.20 17.98 -14.85
N VAL A 244 -10.28 17.57 -14.16
CA VAL A 244 -10.90 16.24 -14.39
C VAL A 244 -11.45 16.14 -15.81
N GLN A 245 -12.09 17.20 -16.32
CA GLN A 245 -12.59 17.23 -17.69
C GLN A 245 -11.45 17.11 -18.72
N GLU A 246 -10.38 17.89 -18.57
CA GLU A 246 -9.21 17.84 -19.45
C GLU A 246 -8.56 16.44 -19.45
N ILE A 247 -8.49 15.79 -18.28
CA ILE A 247 -7.98 14.42 -18.17
C ILE A 247 -8.86 13.43 -18.94
N HIS A 248 -10.19 13.50 -18.79
CA HIS A 248 -11.11 12.62 -19.51
C HIS A 248 -11.04 12.84 -21.02
N GLU A 249 -11.00 14.09 -21.48
CA GLU A 249 -10.85 14.43 -22.89
C GLU A 249 -9.51 13.95 -23.46
N TYR A 250 -8.40 14.14 -22.72
CA TYR A 250 -7.09 13.64 -23.10
C TYR A 250 -7.07 12.12 -23.25
N LEU A 251 -7.66 11.37 -22.30
CA LEU A 251 -7.71 9.90 -22.36
C LEU A 251 -8.56 9.40 -23.53
N ARG A 252 -9.70 10.05 -23.83
CA ARG A 252 -10.52 9.72 -25.01
C ARG A 252 -9.75 9.97 -26.31
N ALA A 253 -9.10 11.13 -26.43
CA ALA A 253 -8.29 11.47 -27.60
C ALA A 253 -7.10 10.53 -27.77
N LEU A 254 -6.44 10.15 -26.68
CA LEU A 254 -5.34 9.17 -26.69
C LEU A 254 -5.83 7.81 -27.19
N SER A 255 -6.96 7.31 -26.66
CA SER A 255 -7.54 6.03 -27.09
C SER A 255 -7.90 6.04 -28.58
N ALA A 256 -8.51 7.12 -29.08
CA ALA A 256 -8.80 7.29 -30.51
C ALA A 256 -7.51 7.25 -31.35
N ARG A 257 -6.48 8.03 -30.99
CA ARG A 257 -5.19 8.05 -31.68
C ARG A 257 -4.48 6.70 -31.69
N MET A 258 -4.60 5.92 -30.61
CA MET A 258 -4.06 4.57 -30.55
C MET A 258 -4.77 3.64 -31.53
N ARG A 259 -6.11 3.72 -31.62
CA ARG A 259 -6.94 2.92 -32.52
C ARG A 259 -6.78 3.28 -33.99
N ASP A 260 -6.56 4.56 -34.28
CA ASP A 260 -6.30 5.07 -35.63
C ASP A 260 -4.89 4.75 -36.12
N GLY A 261 -4.04 4.14 -35.29
CA GLY A 261 -2.64 3.83 -35.63
C GLY A 261 -1.75 5.07 -35.78
N ALA A 262 -2.17 6.22 -35.25
CA ALA A 262 -1.43 7.47 -35.34
C ALA A 262 -0.17 7.54 -34.44
N ILE A 263 0.03 6.55 -33.57
CA ILE A 263 1.14 6.50 -32.62
C ILE A 263 2.27 5.60 -33.18
N PRO A 264 3.52 6.09 -33.25
CA PRO A 264 4.63 5.29 -33.73
C PRO A 264 4.91 4.03 -32.88
N SER A 265 5.20 2.91 -33.54
CA SER A 265 5.48 1.61 -32.91
C SER A 265 6.60 1.64 -31.86
N HIS A 266 7.62 2.50 -32.02
CA HIS A 266 8.71 2.63 -31.05
C HIS A 266 8.23 3.10 -29.66
N LYS A 267 7.11 3.83 -29.56
CA LYS A 267 6.54 4.28 -28.28
C LYS A 267 5.94 3.14 -27.44
N TYR A 268 5.63 2.03 -28.08
CA TYR A 268 5.08 0.83 -27.44
C TYR A 268 6.17 -0.10 -26.88
N THR A 269 7.45 0.23 -27.07
CA THR A 269 8.57 -0.62 -26.61
C THR A 269 8.61 -0.73 -25.09
N ILE A 270 8.64 -1.96 -24.59
CA ILE A 270 8.80 -2.31 -23.18
C ILE A 270 10.21 -2.84 -22.95
N TYR A 271 10.83 -2.45 -21.83
CA TYR A 271 12.15 -2.93 -21.44
C TYR A 271 12.07 -3.78 -20.18
N THR A 272 12.66 -4.97 -20.20
CA THR A 272 12.67 -5.87 -19.04
C THR A 272 14.03 -6.56 -18.90
N GLN A 273 14.59 -6.54 -17.70
CA GLN A 273 15.85 -7.22 -17.40
C GLN A 273 15.60 -8.70 -17.06
N LEU A 274 16.40 -9.59 -17.64
CA LEU A 274 16.37 -11.01 -17.29
C LEU A 274 17.09 -11.25 -15.96
N GLY A 275 16.43 -11.89 -15.00
CA GLY A 275 17.03 -12.32 -13.74
C GLY A 275 17.82 -13.64 -13.82
N LYS A 276 17.54 -14.49 -14.81
CA LYS A 276 18.19 -15.79 -15.06
C LYS A 276 18.51 -15.93 -16.55
N ASP A 277 19.15 -17.03 -16.95
CA ASP A 277 19.32 -17.33 -18.38
C ASP A 277 17.98 -17.77 -19.00
N PRO A 278 17.67 -17.40 -20.25
CA PRO A 278 16.36 -17.61 -20.87
C PRO A 278 15.81 -19.04 -20.81
N LYS A 279 16.68 -20.05 -20.81
CA LYS A 279 16.31 -21.48 -20.77
C LYS A 279 15.93 -21.97 -19.37
N ASP A 280 16.41 -21.30 -18.31
CA ASP A 280 16.19 -21.69 -16.92
C ASP A 280 14.89 -21.10 -16.34
N TYR A 281 14.02 -20.62 -17.23
CA TYR A 281 12.75 -20.00 -16.88
C TYR A 281 11.61 -21.05 -16.87
N PRO A 282 11.12 -21.53 -15.70
CA PRO A 282 10.04 -22.53 -15.62
C PRO A 282 8.71 -22.08 -16.27
N ALA A 283 8.28 -20.84 -16.06
CA ALA A 283 7.17 -20.23 -16.80
C ALA A 283 7.67 -19.30 -17.93
N GLY A 284 8.56 -19.79 -18.81
CA GLY A 284 9.05 -19.00 -19.95
C GLY A 284 7.98 -18.67 -20.99
N GLY A 285 6.93 -19.51 -21.10
CA GLY A 285 5.84 -19.36 -22.07
C GLY A 285 4.96 -18.13 -21.88
N SER A 286 4.75 -17.69 -20.63
CA SER A 286 3.92 -16.54 -20.26
C SER A 286 4.70 -15.24 -20.08
N MET A 287 6.02 -15.26 -20.30
CA MET A 287 6.89 -14.10 -20.17
C MET A 287 7.34 -13.59 -21.53
N ALA A 288 6.83 -12.43 -21.93
CA ALA A 288 7.19 -11.78 -23.20
C ALA A 288 8.70 -11.59 -23.37
N SER A 289 9.41 -11.15 -22.32
CA SER A 289 10.86 -10.95 -22.34
C SER A 289 11.64 -12.24 -22.59
N VAL A 290 11.16 -13.37 -22.06
CA VAL A 290 11.79 -14.69 -22.24
C VAL A 290 11.51 -15.22 -23.64
N GLN A 291 10.29 -15.09 -24.15
CA GLN A 291 9.94 -15.49 -25.51
C GLN A 291 10.78 -14.75 -26.56
N VAL A 292 10.96 -13.44 -26.37
CA VAL A 292 11.81 -12.63 -27.25
C VAL A 292 13.27 -13.05 -27.15
N ALA A 293 13.77 -13.30 -25.93
CA ALA A 293 15.14 -13.80 -25.74
C ALA A 293 15.36 -15.17 -26.42
N LEU A 294 14.40 -16.09 -26.33
CA LEU A 294 14.46 -17.40 -26.99
C LEU A 294 14.44 -17.25 -28.53
N LYS A 295 13.63 -16.34 -29.08
CA LYS A 295 13.64 -16.00 -30.51
C LYS A 295 14.98 -15.42 -30.95
N MET A 296 15.60 -14.53 -30.16
CA MET A 296 16.91 -13.96 -30.45
C MET A 296 18.01 -15.02 -30.45
N ILE A 297 17.97 -15.96 -29.49
CA ILE A 297 18.90 -17.10 -29.42
C ILE A 297 18.73 -18.00 -30.65
N ALA A 298 17.49 -18.28 -31.08
CA ALA A 298 17.21 -19.05 -32.29
C ALA A 298 17.74 -18.37 -33.57
N LYS A 299 17.82 -17.03 -33.57
CA LYS A 299 18.44 -16.23 -34.65
C LYS A 299 19.97 -16.08 -34.52
N GLY A 300 20.60 -16.77 -33.57
CA GLY A 300 22.05 -16.76 -33.37
C GLY A 300 22.60 -15.58 -32.58
N LYS A 301 21.75 -14.72 -31.98
CA LYS A 301 22.20 -13.64 -31.09
C LYS A 301 22.38 -14.18 -29.66
N PRO A 302 23.55 -14.00 -29.02
CA PRO A 302 23.76 -14.43 -27.64
C PRO A 302 22.96 -13.55 -26.66
N VAL A 303 22.22 -14.17 -25.74
CA VAL A 303 21.49 -13.51 -24.66
C VAL A 303 21.78 -14.24 -23.35
N ARG A 304 22.09 -13.48 -22.28
CA ARG A 304 22.47 -14.01 -20.96
C ARG A 304 21.61 -13.41 -19.84
N ALA A 305 21.71 -14.00 -18.66
CA ALA A 305 21.19 -13.41 -17.44
C ALA A 305 21.70 -11.96 -17.26
N LYS A 306 20.83 -11.08 -16.77
CA LYS A 306 21.00 -9.63 -16.58
C LYS A 306 20.96 -8.77 -17.85
N ASP A 307 20.81 -9.36 -19.03
CA ASP A 307 20.56 -8.57 -20.24
C ASP A 307 19.17 -7.93 -20.21
N VAL A 308 19.06 -6.76 -20.85
CA VAL A 308 17.81 -5.99 -20.96
C VAL A 308 17.18 -6.27 -22.32
N MET A 309 16.01 -6.90 -22.33
CA MET A 309 15.24 -7.20 -23.53
C MET A 309 14.30 -6.04 -23.86
N SER A 310 14.23 -5.67 -25.14
CA SER A 310 13.27 -4.70 -25.68
C SER A 310 12.29 -5.40 -26.60
N PHE A 311 10.99 -5.17 -26.39
CA PHE A 311 9.95 -5.82 -27.18
C PHE A 311 8.66 -5.02 -27.27
N VAL A 312 7.85 -5.34 -28.28
CA VAL A 312 6.49 -4.83 -28.50
C VAL A 312 5.54 -6.02 -28.57
N ILE A 313 4.35 -5.90 -27.96
CA ILE A 313 3.33 -6.94 -28.02
C ILE A 313 2.41 -6.64 -29.19
N CYS A 314 2.32 -7.57 -30.13
CA CYS A 314 1.58 -7.42 -31.37
C CYS A 314 0.32 -8.30 -31.43
N GLY A 315 -0.56 -8.03 -32.40
CA GLY A 315 -1.75 -8.85 -32.68
C GLY A 315 -2.85 -8.71 -31.63
N THR A 316 -3.65 -9.76 -31.43
CA THR A 316 -4.77 -9.74 -30.49
C THR A 316 -4.55 -10.80 -29.41
N SER A 317 -4.30 -10.37 -28.18
CA SER A 317 -4.03 -11.27 -27.05
C SER A 317 -5.30 -11.80 -26.35
N ASN A 318 -6.48 -11.22 -26.64
CA ASN A 318 -7.77 -11.55 -26.01
C ASN A 318 -7.69 -11.67 -24.47
N GLY A 319 -6.80 -10.91 -23.83
CA GLY A 319 -6.57 -10.94 -22.38
C GLY A 319 -5.75 -12.12 -21.84
N SER A 320 -5.25 -13.02 -22.69
CA SER A 320 -4.40 -14.15 -22.31
C SER A 320 -2.92 -13.75 -22.25
N ALA A 321 -2.30 -13.91 -21.07
CA ALA A 321 -0.89 -13.58 -20.85
C ALA A 321 0.08 -14.45 -21.67
N GLU A 322 -0.26 -15.72 -21.93
CA GLU A 322 0.55 -16.61 -22.77
C GLU A 322 0.52 -16.18 -24.24
N THR A 323 -0.64 -15.73 -24.71
CA THR A 323 -0.79 -15.24 -26.09
C THR A 323 -0.06 -13.92 -26.27
N ALA A 324 -0.19 -12.99 -25.32
CA ALA A 324 0.58 -11.74 -25.31
C ALA A 324 2.10 -12.00 -25.31
N ALA A 325 2.57 -12.99 -24.54
CA ALA A 325 3.99 -13.35 -24.48
C ALA A 325 4.49 -13.98 -25.80
N LYS A 326 3.72 -14.86 -26.44
CA LYS A 326 4.07 -15.43 -27.76
C LYS A 326 4.12 -14.37 -28.85
N ASN A 327 3.20 -13.40 -28.79
CA ASN A 327 3.10 -12.30 -29.74
C ASN A 327 4.11 -11.17 -29.47
N ALA A 328 4.97 -11.30 -28.47
CA ALA A 328 6.04 -10.35 -28.23
C ALA A 328 7.10 -10.48 -29.33
N GLN A 329 7.43 -9.36 -29.97
CA GLN A 329 8.39 -9.26 -31.06
C GLN A 329 9.43 -8.17 -30.77
N THR A 330 10.60 -8.28 -31.40
CA THR A 330 11.64 -7.24 -31.30
C THR A 330 11.22 -5.99 -32.09
N LEU A 331 11.75 -4.82 -31.70
CA LEU A 331 11.43 -3.56 -32.39
C LEU A 331 11.86 -3.60 -33.88
N ASP A 332 13.01 -4.23 -34.18
CA ASP A 332 13.52 -4.40 -35.54
C ASP A 332 12.55 -5.18 -36.43
N GLU A 333 11.87 -6.19 -35.87
CA GLU A 333 10.89 -7.00 -36.59
C GLU A 333 9.58 -6.26 -36.84
N VAL A 334 9.14 -5.44 -35.88
CA VAL A 334 7.93 -4.63 -36.01
C VAL A 334 8.13 -3.52 -37.04
N LEU A 335 9.33 -2.91 -37.10
CA LEU A 335 9.66 -1.84 -38.04
C LEU A 335 10.05 -2.35 -39.44
N ALA A 336 10.19 -3.66 -39.64
CA ALA A 336 10.52 -4.23 -40.95
C ALA A 336 9.38 -3.98 -41.96
N LYS A 337 9.74 -3.62 -43.19
CA LYS A 337 8.80 -3.14 -44.25
C LYS A 337 7.69 -4.12 -44.61
N ASP A 338 7.89 -5.43 -44.40
CA ASP A 338 6.96 -6.50 -44.79
C ASP A 338 6.35 -7.26 -43.59
N SER A 339 6.42 -6.70 -42.37
CA SER A 339 6.06 -7.44 -41.16
C SER A 339 4.55 -7.61 -40.96
N GLY A 340 3.73 -6.62 -41.35
CA GLY A 340 2.30 -6.59 -41.07
C GLY A 340 1.94 -6.63 -39.56
N LEU A 341 2.94 -6.46 -38.68
CA LEU A 341 2.79 -6.61 -37.24
C LEU A 341 2.33 -5.29 -36.60
N LEU A 342 1.06 -5.24 -36.18
CA LEU A 342 0.50 -4.09 -35.47
C LEU A 342 0.53 -4.31 -33.95
N PRO A 343 0.81 -3.27 -33.14
CA PRO A 343 0.72 -3.34 -31.68
C PRO A 343 -0.69 -3.70 -31.19
N ASP A 344 -0.78 -4.52 -30.13
CA ASP A 344 -2.05 -4.88 -29.47
C ASP A 344 -2.56 -3.71 -28.61
N ILE A 345 -3.38 -2.83 -29.21
CA ILE A 345 -3.88 -1.62 -28.55
C ILE A 345 -4.61 -1.94 -27.24
N ASP A 346 -5.44 -2.98 -27.22
CA ASP A 346 -6.22 -3.37 -26.04
C ASP A 346 -5.30 -3.81 -24.91
N TYR A 347 -4.26 -4.60 -25.21
CA TYR A 347 -3.24 -4.96 -24.21
C TYR A 347 -2.58 -3.71 -23.59
N TYR A 348 -2.16 -2.74 -24.43
CA TYR A 348 -1.51 -1.53 -23.93
C TYR A 348 -2.46 -0.66 -23.12
N LEU A 349 -3.71 -0.48 -23.55
CA LEU A 349 -4.72 0.25 -22.77
C LEU A 349 -4.94 -0.39 -21.40
N HIS A 350 -5.12 -1.71 -21.35
CA HIS A 350 -5.50 -2.45 -20.13
C HIS A 350 -4.34 -2.66 -19.15
N LYS A 351 -3.12 -2.94 -19.65
CA LYS A 351 -1.96 -3.34 -18.82
C LYS A 351 -0.87 -2.26 -18.70
N GLN A 352 -0.83 -1.29 -19.61
CA GLN A 352 0.23 -0.27 -19.62
C GLN A 352 -0.29 1.13 -19.32
N ILE A 353 -1.44 1.55 -19.86
CA ILE A 353 -1.98 2.90 -19.67
C ILE A 353 -2.88 2.97 -18.42
N LEU A 354 -3.93 2.14 -18.33
CA LEU A 354 -4.90 2.25 -17.24
C LEU A 354 -4.27 2.15 -15.83
N PRO A 355 -3.37 1.20 -15.52
CA PRO A 355 -2.92 1.04 -14.13
C PRO A 355 -2.14 2.26 -13.58
N PRO A 356 -1.20 2.88 -14.33
CA PRO A 356 -0.60 4.15 -13.90
C PRO A 356 -1.60 5.29 -13.77
N VAL A 357 -2.54 5.42 -14.72
CA VAL A 357 -3.57 6.48 -14.72
C VAL A 357 -4.49 6.35 -13.51
N GLU A 358 -4.98 5.15 -13.25
CA GLU A 358 -5.77 4.82 -12.05
C GLU A 358 -5.05 5.23 -10.78
N ARG A 359 -3.77 4.86 -10.63
CA ARG A 359 -2.98 5.22 -9.44
C ARG A 359 -2.83 6.73 -9.28
N LEU A 360 -2.55 7.45 -10.37
CA LEU A 360 -2.40 8.92 -10.33
C LEU A 360 -3.71 9.62 -9.99
N CYS A 361 -4.83 9.11 -10.51
CA CYS A 361 -6.15 9.72 -10.34
C CYS A 361 -6.88 9.25 -9.07
N ALA A 362 -6.43 8.20 -8.39
CA ALA A 362 -7.07 7.66 -7.18
C ALA A 362 -7.28 8.70 -6.05
N PRO A 363 -6.38 9.67 -5.79
CA PRO A 363 -6.59 10.68 -4.75
C PRO A 363 -7.57 11.80 -5.13
N ILE A 364 -8.09 11.82 -6.37
CA ILE A 364 -8.82 12.97 -6.93
C ILE A 364 -10.32 12.72 -6.81
N SER A 365 -11.00 13.67 -6.17
CA SER A 365 -12.46 13.70 -6.13
C SER A 365 -13.05 13.96 -7.51
N GLY A 366 -14.07 13.17 -7.92
CA GLY A 366 -14.77 13.34 -9.19
C GLY A 366 -14.37 12.37 -10.31
N THR A 367 -13.43 11.46 -10.07
CA THR A 367 -13.09 10.39 -11.02
C THR A 367 -13.01 9.03 -10.32
N ASN A 368 -13.24 7.95 -11.08
CA ASN A 368 -13.11 6.58 -10.57
C ASN A 368 -12.59 5.65 -11.68
N VAL A 369 -12.17 4.43 -11.30
CA VAL A 369 -11.59 3.45 -12.23
C VAL A 369 -12.55 3.13 -13.38
N THR A 370 -13.85 3.08 -13.10
CA THR A 370 -14.87 2.79 -14.13
C THR A 370 -14.96 3.90 -15.17
N LEU A 371 -14.94 5.17 -14.76
CA LEU A 371 -14.97 6.32 -15.66
C LEU A 371 -13.68 6.43 -16.46
N LEU A 372 -12.52 6.16 -15.84
CA LEU A 372 -11.24 6.13 -16.53
C LEU A 372 -11.18 5.02 -17.58
N ALA A 373 -11.68 3.82 -17.25
CA ALA A 373 -11.79 2.71 -18.18
C ALA A 373 -12.75 3.04 -19.33
N GLU A 374 -13.89 3.67 -19.04
CA GLU A 374 -14.84 4.15 -20.05
C GLU A 374 -14.22 5.20 -20.99
N CYS A 375 -13.46 6.15 -20.46
CA CYS A 375 -12.75 7.15 -21.26
C CYS A 375 -11.71 6.52 -22.20
N LEU A 376 -11.09 5.42 -21.78
CA LEU A 376 -10.19 4.63 -22.64
C LEU A 376 -10.94 3.70 -23.61
N GLY A 377 -12.28 3.60 -23.49
CA GLY A 377 -13.13 2.73 -24.29
C GLY A 377 -12.95 1.25 -23.96
N LEU A 378 -12.72 0.93 -22.69
CA LEU A 378 -12.61 -0.44 -22.16
C LEU A 378 -13.96 -0.91 -21.56
N ASP A 379 -14.17 -2.23 -21.52
CA ASP A 379 -15.38 -2.84 -20.96
C ASP A 379 -15.43 -2.68 -19.43
N THR A 380 -16.41 -1.91 -18.94
CA THR A 380 -16.58 -1.53 -17.53
C THR A 380 -17.09 -2.68 -16.64
N THR A 381 -17.63 -3.75 -17.21
CA THR A 381 -18.21 -4.88 -16.46
C THR A 381 -17.17 -5.65 -15.66
N LYS A 382 -15.95 -5.79 -16.20
CA LYS A 382 -14.83 -6.48 -15.55
C LYS A 382 -14.30 -5.77 -14.30
N TYR A 383 -14.50 -4.45 -14.21
CA TYR A 383 -13.94 -3.61 -13.14
C TYR A 383 -14.89 -3.36 -11.97
N ARG A 384 -16.21 -3.48 -12.18
CA ARG A 384 -17.21 -3.39 -11.09
C ARG A 384 -16.99 -4.46 -10.01
N VAL A 385 -16.54 -5.65 -10.41
CA VAL A 385 -16.32 -6.79 -9.50
C VAL A 385 -15.01 -6.65 -8.72
N SER A 386 -13.96 -6.08 -9.33
CA SER A 386 -12.67 -5.87 -8.67
C SER A 386 -12.74 -4.80 -7.58
N ASN A 387 -13.55 -3.76 -7.73
CA ASN A 387 -13.70 -2.73 -6.70
C ASN A 387 -14.37 -3.29 -5.43
N ALA A 388 -15.37 -4.18 -5.54
CA ALA A 388 -16.02 -4.78 -4.37
C ALA A 388 -15.07 -5.66 -3.53
N ALA A 389 -14.10 -6.34 -4.18
CA ALA A 389 -13.10 -7.17 -3.51
C ALA A 389 -11.81 -6.42 -3.12
N ALA A 390 -11.45 -5.36 -3.83
CA ALA A 390 -10.28 -4.53 -3.54
C ALA A 390 -10.58 -3.46 -2.48
N SER A 391 -11.78 -2.90 -2.41
CA SER A 391 -12.16 -1.94 -1.37
C SER A 391 -12.19 -2.55 0.03
N SER A 392 -12.34 -3.88 0.16
CA SER A 392 -12.19 -4.59 1.45
C SER A 392 -10.75 -4.90 1.83
N CYS A 393 -9.81 -4.85 0.89
CA CYS A 393 -8.44 -5.37 1.06
C CYS A 393 -7.34 -4.31 0.88
N ALA A 394 -7.64 -3.18 0.20
CA ALA A 394 -6.65 -2.18 -0.23
C ALA A 394 -6.98 -0.71 0.16
N HIS A 395 -8.10 -0.41 0.81
CA HIS A 395 -8.29 0.81 1.62
C HIS A 395 -8.04 0.44 3.09
N ASN A 396 -7.29 1.14 3.93
CA ASN A 396 -6.64 2.44 3.90
C ASN A 396 -5.46 2.38 4.89
N SER A 397 -4.21 2.46 4.41
CA SER A 397 -3.07 2.71 5.32
C SER A 397 -2.91 4.18 5.72
N ASN A 398 -3.80 5.05 5.22
CA ASN A 398 -3.69 6.51 5.28
C ASN A 398 -4.83 7.21 6.03
N GLU A 399 -5.81 6.49 6.58
CA GLU A 399 -6.80 7.07 7.48
C GLU A 399 -6.44 6.75 8.93
N ILE A 400 -6.59 7.74 9.82
CA ILE A 400 -6.62 7.53 11.26
C ILE A 400 -7.85 6.65 11.52
N THR A 401 -7.66 5.34 11.59
CA THR A 401 -8.74 4.40 11.84
C THR A 401 -9.26 4.61 13.25
N THR A 402 -10.56 4.85 13.40
CA THR A 402 -11.25 4.73 14.68
C THR A 402 -11.02 3.33 15.25
N LEU A 403 -11.04 3.21 16.58
CA LEU A 403 -10.98 1.88 17.22
C LEU A 403 -12.08 1.00 16.62
N GLU A 404 -11.82 -0.28 16.38
CA GLU A 404 -12.82 -1.16 15.73
C GLU A 404 -14.15 -1.24 16.50
N SER A 405 -14.11 -0.99 17.81
CA SER A 405 -15.28 -0.87 18.69
C SER A 405 -16.15 0.36 18.41
N GLN A 406 -15.62 1.36 17.73
CA GLN A 406 -16.28 2.62 17.39
C GLN A 406 -16.81 2.64 15.95
N ILE A 407 -16.57 1.59 15.17
CA ILE A 407 -17.09 1.47 13.80
C ILE A 407 -18.59 1.11 13.89
N PRO A 408 -19.49 1.90 13.28
CA PRO A 408 -20.91 1.57 13.25
C PRO A 408 -21.19 0.20 12.62
N ASP A 409 -22.13 -0.55 13.19
CA ASP A 409 -22.44 -1.93 12.78
C ASP A 409 -22.85 -2.06 11.30
N HIS A 410 -23.49 -1.04 10.72
CA HIS A 410 -23.86 -1.04 9.30
C HIS A 410 -22.65 -0.96 8.36
N ILE A 411 -21.55 -0.33 8.79
CA ILE A 411 -20.28 -0.29 8.06
C ILE A 411 -19.52 -1.58 8.32
N ARG A 412 -19.44 -1.99 9.59
CA ARG A 412 -18.70 -3.16 10.04
C ARG A 412 -19.17 -4.46 9.38
N PHE A 413 -20.49 -4.64 9.28
CA PHE A 413 -21.10 -5.86 8.76
C PHE A 413 -21.52 -5.78 7.29
N ASN A 414 -21.15 -4.71 6.57
CA ASN A 414 -21.56 -4.49 5.18
C ASN A 414 -21.17 -5.66 4.24
N ALA A 415 -19.98 -6.24 4.46
CA ALA A 415 -19.48 -7.37 3.67
C ALA A 415 -19.88 -8.76 4.22
N CYS A 416 -20.71 -8.82 5.28
CA CYS A 416 -21.09 -10.08 5.92
C CYS A 416 -22.27 -10.75 5.19
N GLU A 417 -22.24 -12.07 5.11
CA GLU A 417 -23.28 -12.85 4.44
C GLU A 417 -24.42 -13.17 5.43
N PRO A 418 -25.70 -13.00 5.05
CA PRO A 418 -26.84 -13.30 5.92
C PRO A 418 -27.03 -14.80 6.09
N LEU A 419 -27.74 -15.20 7.15
CA LEU A 419 -28.00 -16.60 7.43
C LEU A 419 -28.98 -17.17 6.39
N SER A 420 -28.48 -18.07 5.53
CA SER A 420 -29.27 -18.72 4.49
C SER A 420 -29.87 -20.03 5.02
N LEU A 421 -31.18 -20.15 5.01
CA LEU A 421 -31.91 -21.28 5.58
C LEU A 421 -32.67 -22.03 4.49
N LEU A 422 -32.78 -23.35 4.65
CA LEU A 422 -33.58 -24.24 3.80
C LEU A 422 -34.76 -24.78 4.60
N CYS A 423 -35.98 -24.61 4.08
CA CYS A 423 -37.15 -25.22 4.70
C CYS A 423 -37.21 -26.72 4.37
N LEU A 424 -37.17 -27.59 5.37
CA LEU A 424 -37.21 -29.04 5.15
C LEU A 424 -38.55 -29.55 4.59
N SER A 425 -39.62 -28.75 4.69
CA SER A 425 -40.95 -29.13 4.19
C SER A 425 -41.16 -28.80 2.72
N CYS A 426 -40.82 -27.58 2.28
CA CYS A 426 -41.00 -27.17 0.88
C CYS A 426 -39.70 -27.15 0.06
N ARG A 427 -38.54 -27.39 0.69
CA ARG A 427 -37.19 -27.35 0.09
C ARG A 427 -36.83 -26.03 -0.59
N GLN A 428 -37.52 -24.94 -0.26
CA GLN A 428 -37.20 -23.62 -0.76
C GLN A 428 -36.22 -22.87 0.17
N PRO A 429 -35.22 -22.15 -0.38
CA PRO A 429 -34.30 -21.34 0.40
C PRO A 429 -34.96 -20.01 0.84
N PHE A 430 -34.56 -19.51 1.99
CA PHE A 430 -34.96 -18.22 2.55
C PHE A 430 -33.82 -17.66 3.41
N GLN A 431 -33.85 -16.37 3.77
CA GLN A 431 -32.78 -15.73 4.54
C GLN A 431 -33.27 -15.16 5.86
N PHE A 432 -32.37 -15.09 6.85
CA PHE A 432 -32.57 -14.37 8.10
C PHE A 432 -31.47 -13.32 8.27
N ARG A 433 -31.89 -12.06 8.47
CA ARG A 433 -31.01 -10.88 8.61
C ARG A 433 -31.04 -10.25 10.01
N GLY A 434 -31.63 -10.95 10.99
CA GLY A 434 -31.82 -10.47 12.35
C GLY A 434 -33.16 -9.75 12.60
N LEU A 435 -33.50 -9.57 13.88
CA LEU A 435 -34.80 -9.05 14.34
C LEU A 435 -35.02 -7.56 14.06
N ALA A 436 -33.95 -6.77 14.07
CA ALA A 436 -33.98 -5.32 13.89
C ALA A 436 -33.78 -4.87 12.43
N HIS A 437 -33.70 -5.82 11.49
CA HIS A 437 -33.59 -5.52 10.07
C HIS A 437 -34.95 -5.09 9.50
N THR A 438 -34.94 -4.02 8.73
CA THR A 438 -36.11 -3.56 7.98
C THR A 438 -35.68 -3.49 6.52
N PRO A 439 -36.32 -4.24 5.61
CA PRO A 439 -36.01 -4.12 4.18
C PRO A 439 -36.35 -2.69 3.72
N LEU A 440 -35.57 -2.18 2.76
CA LEU A 440 -35.86 -0.90 2.12
C LEU A 440 -37.18 -1.01 1.33
N PRO A 441 -37.98 0.07 1.20
CA PRO A 441 -39.30 0.02 0.56
C PRO A 441 -39.29 -0.53 -0.88
N ASP A 442 -38.17 -0.38 -1.60
CA ASP A 442 -38.03 -0.72 -3.02
C ASP A 442 -37.31 -2.06 -3.29
N GLU A 443 -36.82 -2.75 -2.26
CA GLU A 443 -36.15 -4.06 -2.43
C GLU A 443 -37.09 -5.22 -2.08
N THR A 444 -37.39 -6.07 -3.06
CA THR A 444 -37.96 -7.40 -2.81
C THR A 444 -36.80 -8.37 -2.54
N PRO A 445 -36.58 -8.81 -1.29
CA PRO A 445 -35.46 -9.68 -0.99
C PRO A 445 -35.64 -11.03 -1.70
N SER A 446 -34.69 -11.36 -2.57
CA SER A 446 -34.55 -12.66 -3.22
C SER A 446 -33.26 -13.31 -2.72
N PRO A 447 -33.31 -14.42 -1.97
CA PRO A 447 -34.48 -15.19 -1.49
C PRO A 447 -35.27 -14.49 -0.35
N PRO A 448 -36.52 -14.89 -0.08
CA PRO A 448 -37.42 -14.22 0.87
C PRO A 448 -36.91 -14.24 2.31
N LEU A 449 -37.29 -13.24 3.12
CA LEU A 449 -36.89 -13.11 4.52
C LEU A 449 -37.77 -13.97 5.44
N ALA A 450 -37.18 -14.62 6.43
CA ALA A 450 -37.87 -15.44 7.43
C ALA A 450 -38.93 -14.64 8.21
N ILE A 451 -40.07 -15.26 8.50
CA ILE A 451 -41.13 -14.68 9.34
C ILE A 451 -40.87 -15.08 10.79
N VAL A 452 -40.81 -14.11 11.70
CA VAL A 452 -40.65 -14.35 13.14
C VAL A 452 -42.03 -14.44 13.76
N THR A 453 -42.32 -15.56 14.43
CA THR A 453 -43.59 -15.78 15.17
C THR A 453 -43.31 -16.07 16.64
N ASN A 454 -44.37 -16.14 17.45
CA ASN A 454 -44.29 -16.54 18.87
C ASN A 454 -43.62 -17.93 19.05
N ASN A 455 -43.72 -18.80 18.03
CA ASN A 455 -43.18 -20.15 18.05
C ASN A 455 -41.86 -20.32 17.30
N GLY A 456 -41.19 -19.21 16.93
CA GLY A 456 -39.88 -19.21 16.28
C GLY A 456 -39.94 -18.72 14.83
N LEU A 457 -38.89 -19.04 14.08
CA LEU A 457 -38.78 -18.71 12.66
C LEU A 457 -39.69 -19.63 11.83
N CYS A 458 -40.49 -19.05 10.95
CA CYS A 458 -41.36 -19.75 10.02
C CYS A 458 -40.89 -19.55 8.58
N CYS A 459 -41.17 -20.55 7.73
CA CYS A 459 -40.93 -20.43 6.30
C CYS A 459 -41.77 -19.28 5.71
N PRO A 460 -41.17 -18.36 4.93
CA PRO A 460 -41.90 -17.22 4.37
C PRO A 460 -42.73 -17.55 3.14
N HIS A 461 -42.60 -18.77 2.60
CA HIS A 461 -43.40 -19.21 1.47
C HIS A 461 -44.84 -19.45 1.94
N SER A 462 -45.78 -18.71 1.35
CA SER A 462 -47.21 -18.76 1.66
C SER A 462 -47.82 -20.16 1.55
N SER A 463 -47.24 -21.02 0.71
CA SER A 463 -47.66 -22.42 0.55
C SER A 463 -47.19 -23.37 1.67
N CYS A 464 -46.23 -22.97 2.50
CA CYS A 464 -45.65 -23.82 3.53
C CYS A 464 -45.91 -23.31 4.95
N SER A 465 -45.51 -22.07 5.27
CA SER A 465 -45.70 -21.40 6.58
C SER A 465 -45.34 -22.21 7.85
N LYS A 466 -44.62 -23.34 7.71
CA LYS A 466 -44.27 -24.23 8.83
C LYS A 466 -43.16 -23.61 9.71
N PRO A 467 -43.24 -23.79 11.04
CA PRO A 467 -42.19 -23.37 11.96
C PRO A 467 -40.94 -24.25 11.80
N ILE A 468 -39.78 -23.62 11.89
CA ILE A 468 -38.48 -24.28 11.85
C ILE A 468 -38.07 -24.57 13.29
N THR A 469 -37.77 -25.84 13.57
CA THR A 469 -37.34 -26.26 14.91
C THR A 469 -35.96 -25.69 15.24
N THR A 470 -35.71 -25.41 16.52
CA THR A 470 -34.41 -24.93 16.99
C THR A 470 -33.27 -25.87 16.59
N LEU A 471 -33.50 -27.20 16.62
CA LEU A 471 -32.51 -28.18 16.17
C LEU A 471 -32.12 -28.00 14.70
N THR A 472 -33.11 -27.75 13.83
CA THR A 472 -32.88 -27.51 12.40
C THR A 472 -32.10 -26.22 12.19
N LEU A 473 -32.45 -25.15 12.92
CA LEU A 473 -31.73 -23.88 12.87
C LEU A 473 -30.29 -24.04 13.35
N SER A 474 -30.06 -24.72 14.47
CA SER A 474 -28.72 -25.01 15.01
C SER A 474 -27.86 -25.79 14.01
N ALA A 475 -28.42 -26.83 13.37
CA ALA A 475 -27.70 -27.64 12.40
C ALA A 475 -27.30 -26.83 11.14
N GLN A 476 -28.22 -26.01 10.62
CA GLN A 476 -27.94 -25.16 9.45
C GLN A 476 -26.99 -24.00 9.77
N LEU A 477 -27.09 -23.42 10.97
CA LEU A 477 -26.17 -22.41 11.48
C LEU A 477 -24.75 -22.98 11.61
N GLN A 478 -24.59 -24.12 12.27
CA GLN A 478 -23.28 -24.79 12.40
C GLN A 478 -22.70 -25.15 11.04
N THR A 479 -23.53 -25.58 10.08
CA THR A 479 -23.07 -25.89 8.72
C THR A 479 -22.50 -24.65 8.02
N GLN A 480 -23.19 -23.50 8.10
CA GLN A 480 -22.69 -22.25 7.53
C GLN A 480 -21.44 -21.73 8.23
N ILE A 481 -21.38 -21.82 9.56
CA ILE A 481 -20.17 -21.44 10.29
C ILE A 481 -18.99 -22.31 9.85
N ARG A 482 -19.19 -23.62 9.67
CA ARG A 482 -18.17 -24.52 9.12
C ARG A 482 -17.77 -24.15 7.69
N GLN A 483 -18.68 -23.67 6.84
CA GLN A 483 -18.36 -23.17 5.50
C GLN A 483 -17.47 -21.92 5.56
N HIS A 484 -17.81 -20.92 6.37
CA HIS A 484 -16.97 -19.72 6.55
C HIS A 484 -15.60 -20.07 7.14
N THR A 485 -15.59 -20.96 8.13
CA THR A 485 -14.35 -21.44 8.76
C THR A 485 -13.48 -22.20 7.74
N SER A 486 -14.09 -23.06 6.92
CA SER A 486 -13.38 -23.75 5.83
C SER A 486 -12.88 -22.78 4.76
N ARG A 487 -13.60 -21.70 4.45
CA ARG A 487 -13.17 -20.66 3.51
C ARG A 487 -11.94 -19.92 4.03
N TYR A 488 -11.91 -19.61 5.32
CA TYR A 488 -10.74 -19.02 5.98
C TYR A 488 -9.55 -19.97 5.96
N TYR A 489 -9.71 -21.21 6.45
CA TYR A 489 -8.64 -22.21 6.50
C TYR A 489 -8.21 -22.74 5.13
N ALA A 490 -8.99 -22.51 4.08
CA ALA A 490 -8.53 -22.75 2.72
C ALA A 490 -7.32 -21.86 2.36
N ALA A 491 -7.13 -20.73 3.06
CA ALA A 491 -5.96 -19.86 3.00
C ALA A 491 -5.64 -19.37 1.57
N TRP A 492 -6.69 -18.99 0.83
CA TRP A 492 -6.51 -18.36 -0.49
C TRP A 492 -5.93 -16.96 -0.32
N LEU A 493 -4.85 -16.71 -1.06
CA LEU A 493 -4.12 -15.45 -1.12
C LEU A 493 -4.34 -14.80 -2.48
N GLN A 494 -4.52 -13.48 -2.50
CA GLN A 494 -4.65 -12.66 -3.70
C GLN A 494 -3.58 -11.57 -3.74
N CYS A 495 -3.03 -11.33 -4.93
CA CYS A 495 -2.04 -10.28 -5.15
C CYS A 495 -2.73 -8.92 -5.35
N ASP A 496 -2.21 -7.85 -4.74
CA ASP A 496 -2.67 -6.47 -4.93
C ASP A 496 -2.32 -5.88 -6.31
N ASP A 497 -1.27 -6.39 -6.96
CA ASP A 497 -0.83 -5.97 -8.29
C ASP A 497 -1.72 -6.57 -9.39
N ALA A 498 -2.57 -5.74 -9.99
CA ALA A 498 -3.46 -6.12 -11.10
C ALA A 498 -2.72 -6.62 -12.36
N ALA A 499 -1.42 -6.36 -12.48
CA ALA A 499 -0.58 -6.89 -13.55
C ALA A 499 -0.07 -8.32 -13.25
N CYS A 500 -0.22 -8.82 -12.02
CA CYS A 500 0.25 -10.14 -11.62
C CYS A 500 -0.56 -11.26 -12.28
N THR A 501 0.11 -12.16 -12.99
CA THR A 501 -0.52 -13.29 -13.68
C THR A 501 -0.87 -14.46 -12.76
N VAL A 502 -0.28 -14.53 -11.55
CA VAL A 502 -0.68 -15.55 -10.56
C VAL A 502 -2.07 -15.24 -10.02
N GLY A 503 -2.36 -13.95 -9.75
CA GLY A 503 -3.65 -13.44 -9.28
C GLY A 503 -4.10 -13.98 -7.91
N ARG A 504 -4.22 -15.31 -7.78
CA ARG A 504 -4.77 -16.06 -6.65
C ARG A 504 -4.00 -17.38 -6.44
N THR A 505 -3.55 -17.67 -5.22
CA THR A 505 -2.83 -18.91 -4.88
C THR A 505 -3.03 -19.31 -3.42
N ARG A 506 -2.77 -20.57 -3.06
CA ARG A 506 -2.73 -21.04 -1.66
C ARG A 506 -1.30 -21.14 -1.11
N GLN A 507 -0.31 -20.98 -1.98
CA GLN A 507 1.10 -21.05 -1.59
C GLN A 507 1.51 -19.70 -1.00
N MET A 508 2.14 -19.74 0.17
CA MET A 508 2.66 -18.55 0.84
C MET A 508 4.16 -18.44 0.64
N SER A 509 4.65 -17.21 0.46
CA SER A 509 6.07 -16.94 0.32
C SER A 509 6.78 -17.08 1.67
N VAL A 510 7.98 -17.65 1.67
CA VAL A 510 8.87 -17.62 2.85
C VAL A 510 9.31 -16.19 3.21
N TYR A 511 9.17 -15.24 2.29
CA TYR A 511 9.43 -13.82 2.50
C TYR A 511 8.18 -13.05 3.00
N GLY A 512 7.22 -13.75 3.62
CA GLY A 512 5.99 -13.19 4.17
C GLY A 512 4.99 -12.78 3.08
N HIS A 513 4.55 -11.52 3.10
CA HIS A 513 3.51 -11.00 2.19
C HIS A 513 3.97 -10.79 0.75
N ARG A 514 5.19 -11.18 0.36
CA ARG A 514 5.65 -10.96 -1.01
C ARG A 514 4.92 -11.89 -1.98
N CYS A 515 4.42 -11.34 -3.10
CA CYS A 515 3.88 -12.16 -4.17
C CYS A 515 4.89 -13.17 -4.66
N LEU A 516 4.44 -14.42 -4.82
CA LEU A 516 5.23 -15.51 -5.38
C LEU A 516 5.67 -15.24 -6.84
N GLY A 517 4.98 -14.32 -7.52
CA GLY A 517 5.17 -14.05 -8.93
C GLY A 517 4.84 -15.28 -9.80
N PRO A 518 4.82 -15.14 -11.13
CA PRO A 518 4.42 -16.17 -12.10
C PRO A 518 5.10 -17.56 -11.98
N LYS A 519 6.11 -17.68 -11.13
CA LYS A 519 6.96 -18.89 -11.01
C LYS A 519 7.02 -19.49 -9.62
N GLY A 520 6.30 -18.93 -8.63
CA GLY A 520 6.41 -19.46 -7.26
C GLY A 520 7.68 -19.05 -6.51
N LEU A 521 8.55 -18.21 -7.10
CA LEU A 521 9.90 -17.92 -6.57
C LEU A 521 10.01 -16.58 -5.83
N ALA A 522 8.88 -15.92 -5.59
CA ALA A 522 8.81 -14.58 -5.00
C ALA A 522 9.64 -13.51 -5.74
N TYR A 523 9.69 -13.64 -7.08
CA TYR A 523 10.48 -12.80 -7.97
C TYR A 523 9.67 -12.43 -9.23
N GLY A 524 9.84 -11.20 -9.71
CA GLY A 524 9.15 -10.68 -10.92
C GLY A 524 7.80 -9.99 -10.67
N CYS A 525 7.21 -10.12 -9.48
CA CYS A 525 6.08 -9.29 -9.04
C CYS A 525 6.44 -8.63 -7.72
N SER A 526 6.26 -7.30 -7.65
CA SER A 526 6.47 -6.51 -6.42
C SER A 526 5.21 -6.37 -5.58
N GLY A 527 4.11 -6.99 -6.01
CA GLY A 527 2.84 -6.98 -5.29
C GLY A 527 2.91 -7.69 -3.95
N ARG A 528 2.00 -7.33 -3.06
CA ARG A 528 1.75 -7.97 -1.79
C ARG A 528 0.59 -8.95 -1.90
N MET A 529 0.74 -10.10 -1.27
CA MET A 529 -0.31 -11.09 -1.10
C MET A 529 -1.07 -10.80 0.19
N ALA A 530 -2.39 -10.78 0.10
CA ALA A 530 -3.31 -10.72 1.23
C ALA A 530 -4.27 -11.91 1.18
N PHE A 531 -4.80 -12.32 2.33
CA PHE A 531 -5.86 -13.35 2.37
C PHE A 531 -7.11 -12.82 1.67
N GLU A 532 -7.66 -13.62 0.75
CA GLU A 532 -8.95 -13.34 0.10
C GLU A 532 -10.08 -13.28 1.12
N TYR A 533 -10.03 -14.16 2.13
CA TYR A 533 -10.93 -14.16 3.27
C TYR A 533 -10.10 -14.08 4.55
N SER A 534 -9.98 -12.87 5.09
CA SER A 534 -9.13 -12.58 6.24
C SER A 534 -9.72 -13.08 7.55
N GLU A 535 -8.86 -13.18 8.55
CA GLU A 535 -9.23 -13.46 9.93
C GLU A 535 -10.21 -12.42 10.49
N LYS A 536 -10.07 -11.15 10.11
CA LYS A 536 -11.03 -10.08 10.41
C LYS A 536 -12.38 -10.33 9.74
N ALA A 537 -12.40 -10.77 8.48
CA ALA A 537 -13.64 -11.08 7.78
C ALA A 537 -14.40 -12.24 8.44
N LEU A 538 -13.69 -13.31 8.83
CA LEU A 538 -14.28 -14.42 9.59
C LEU A 538 -14.82 -13.95 10.96
N TYR A 539 -14.03 -13.17 11.70
CA TYR A 539 -14.43 -12.69 13.01
C TYR A 539 -15.66 -11.78 12.95
N ASN A 540 -15.70 -10.85 11.99
CA ASN A 540 -16.87 -10.01 11.75
C ASN A 540 -18.09 -10.81 11.29
N GLN A 541 -17.91 -11.85 10.48
CA GLN A 541 -19.00 -12.76 10.07
C GLN A 541 -19.59 -13.49 11.29
N LEU A 542 -18.75 -13.97 12.21
CA LEU A 542 -19.22 -14.61 13.45
C LEU A 542 -19.95 -13.62 14.36
N LEU A 543 -19.41 -12.41 14.55
CA LEU A 543 -20.11 -11.36 15.31
C LEU A 543 -21.43 -10.95 14.67
N PHE A 544 -21.48 -10.90 13.33
CA PHE A 544 -22.71 -10.62 12.60
C PHE A 544 -23.76 -11.70 12.88
N LEU A 545 -23.40 -12.98 12.77
CA LEU A 545 -24.28 -14.11 13.11
C LEU A 545 -24.73 -14.06 14.57
N GLN A 546 -23.85 -13.74 15.52
CA GLN A 546 -24.23 -13.56 16.93
C GLN A 546 -25.27 -12.44 17.08
N SER A 547 -25.03 -11.29 16.44
CA SER A 547 -25.90 -10.12 16.54
C SER A 547 -27.31 -10.33 15.98
N MET A 548 -27.53 -11.36 15.14
CA MET A 548 -28.86 -11.72 14.65
C MET A 548 -29.74 -12.35 15.74
N PHE A 549 -29.10 -12.97 16.75
CA PHE A 549 -29.76 -13.71 17.83
C PHE A 549 -29.70 -12.98 19.18
N ASP A 550 -28.92 -11.90 19.27
CA ASP A 550 -28.83 -11.04 20.45
C ASP A 550 -30.14 -10.23 20.63
N VAL A 551 -30.98 -10.72 21.54
CA VAL A 551 -32.30 -10.15 21.84
C VAL A 551 -32.20 -8.80 22.53
N GLU A 552 -31.22 -8.61 23.42
CA GLU A 552 -31.05 -7.39 24.21
C GLU A 552 -30.62 -6.24 23.30
N LYS A 553 -29.58 -6.47 22.48
CA LYS A 553 -29.11 -5.49 21.49
C LYS A 553 -30.17 -5.19 20.43
N ALA A 554 -31.03 -6.16 20.09
CA ALA A 554 -32.14 -5.92 19.17
C ALA A 554 -33.21 -5.01 19.77
N ILE A 555 -33.54 -5.17 21.06
CA ILE A 555 -34.51 -4.31 21.77
C ILE A 555 -33.98 -2.88 21.87
N GLU A 556 -32.72 -2.69 22.31
CA GLU A 556 -32.09 -1.36 22.41
C GLU A 556 -32.08 -0.61 21.07
N ARG A 557 -31.81 -1.31 19.96
CA ARG A 557 -31.83 -0.71 18.61
C ARG A 557 -33.23 -0.34 18.14
N LEU A 558 -34.26 -1.04 18.60
CA LEU A 558 -35.65 -0.71 18.31
C LEU A 558 -36.12 0.50 19.13
N ASP A 559 -35.53 0.74 20.31
CA ASP A 559 -35.75 1.95 21.12
C ASP A 559 -35.07 3.20 20.52
N GLY A 560 -33.90 3.05 19.89
CA GLY A 560 -33.14 4.18 19.33
C GLY A 560 -33.57 4.68 17.94
N LYS A 561 -34.49 4.00 17.24
CA LYS A 561 -34.94 4.40 15.88
C LYS A 561 -36.25 5.20 15.94
N SER A 562 -36.15 6.52 15.84
CA SER A 562 -37.25 7.50 15.79
C SER A 562 -38.15 7.45 14.52
N GLY A 563 -38.18 6.33 13.79
CA GLY A 563 -38.87 6.20 12.51
C GLY A 563 -39.63 4.89 12.27
N VAL A 564 -39.69 3.98 13.25
CA VAL A 564 -40.55 2.78 13.16
C VAL A 564 -41.94 3.14 13.71
N LYS A 565 -43.02 2.76 13.00
CA LYS A 565 -44.38 2.89 13.54
C LYS A 565 -44.41 2.23 14.92
N VAL A 566 -44.80 2.97 15.95
CA VAL A 566 -44.73 2.57 17.37
C VAL A 566 -45.27 1.14 17.60
N GLU A 567 -46.37 0.79 16.93
CA GLU A 567 -46.98 -0.55 17.00
C GLU A 567 -46.14 -1.70 16.40
N GLU A 568 -45.40 -1.47 15.31
CA GLU A 568 -44.55 -2.51 14.70
C GLU A 568 -43.28 -2.75 15.51
N GLY A 569 -42.73 -1.69 16.13
CA GLY A 569 -41.60 -1.79 17.05
C GLY A 569 -41.96 -2.59 18.30
N GLU A 570 -43.12 -2.32 18.90
CA GLU A 570 -43.62 -3.06 20.07
C GLU A 570 -43.91 -4.54 19.76
N LYS A 571 -44.55 -4.84 18.62
CA LYS A 571 -44.75 -6.23 18.17
C LYS A 571 -43.43 -6.98 18.04
N ARG A 572 -42.40 -6.35 17.48
CA ARG A 572 -41.06 -6.97 17.35
C ARG A 572 -40.38 -7.17 18.69
N LYS A 573 -40.55 -6.27 19.67
CA LYS A 573 -40.04 -6.45 21.04
C LYS A 573 -40.69 -7.64 21.74
N VAL A 574 -42.01 -7.78 21.63
CA VAL A 574 -42.74 -8.95 22.17
C VAL A 574 -42.24 -10.24 21.53
N LEU A 575 -42.11 -10.26 20.20
CA LEU A 575 -41.58 -11.41 19.46
C LEU A 575 -40.12 -11.76 19.83
N ALA A 576 -39.29 -10.75 20.09
CA ALA A 576 -37.91 -10.94 20.54
C ALA A 576 -37.87 -11.55 21.95
N GLY A 577 -38.70 -11.05 22.87
CA GLY A 577 -38.83 -11.60 24.22
C GLY A 577 -39.33 -13.05 24.24
N MET A 578 -40.36 -13.38 23.43
CA MET A 578 -40.91 -14.74 23.36
C MET A 578 -39.94 -15.78 22.77
N ASN A 579 -38.96 -15.35 21.96
CA ASN A 579 -37.97 -16.24 21.37
C ASN A 579 -36.60 -16.21 22.08
N ARG A 580 -36.52 -15.57 23.26
CA ARG A 580 -35.27 -15.40 24.01
C ARG A 580 -34.52 -16.70 24.26
N GLU A 581 -35.20 -17.73 24.76
CA GLU A 581 -34.57 -19.04 25.02
C GLU A 581 -34.08 -19.72 23.74
N ARG A 582 -34.86 -19.64 22.65
CA ARG A 582 -34.50 -20.26 21.36
C ARG A 582 -33.29 -19.59 20.74
N PHE A 583 -33.25 -18.25 20.78
CA PHE A 583 -32.13 -17.49 20.25
C PHE A 583 -30.89 -17.57 21.13
N ALA A 584 -31.03 -17.70 22.46
CA ALA A 584 -29.90 -17.94 23.36
C ALA A 584 -29.14 -19.24 23.01
N VAL A 585 -29.85 -20.30 22.59
CA VAL A 585 -29.20 -21.53 22.11
C VAL A 585 -28.36 -21.27 20.86
N LEU A 586 -28.88 -20.51 19.89
CA LEU A 586 -28.18 -20.17 18.65
C LEU A 586 -27.01 -19.22 18.90
N GLU A 587 -27.20 -18.24 19.77
CA GLU A 587 -26.16 -17.32 20.21
C GLU A 587 -25.02 -18.06 20.92
N GLY A 588 -25.34 -19.01 21.81
CA GLY A 588 -24.37 -19.83 22.52
C GLY A 588 -23.47 -20.65 21.58
N ILE A 589 -24.01 -21.15 20.46
CA ILE A 589 -23.21 -21.85 19.43
C ILE A 589 -22.16 -20.92 18.82
N VAL A 590 -22.54 -19.68 18.48
CA VAL A 590 -21.63 -18.70 17.89
C VAL A 590 -20.61 -18.21 18.93
N LYS A 591 -21.07 -17.93 20.15
CA LYS A 591 -20.24 -17.48 21.26
C LYS A 591 -19.16 -18.50 21.62
N GLY A 592 -19.49 -19.78 21.68
CA GLY A 592 -18.51 -20.84 21.95
C GLY A 592 -17.41 -20.94 20.89
N LEU A 593 -17.66 -20.49 19.66
CA LEU A 593 -16.63 -20.39 18.62
C LEU A 593 -15.83 -19.09 18.70
N LEU A 594 -16.48 -17.98 19.05
CA LEU A 594 -15.81 -16.70 19.31
C LEU A 594 -14.83 -16.79 20.48
N GLU A 595 -15.19 -17.47 21.57
CA GLU A 595 -14.32 -17.67 22.74
C GLU A 595 -13.05 -18.46 22.40
N ARG A 596 -13.13 -19.36 21.42
CA ARG A 596 -11.97 -20.11 20.88
C ARG A 596 -11.11 -19.29 19.93
N SER A 597 -11.61 -18.16 19.44
CA SER A 597 -10.88 -17.30 18.51
C SER A 597 -9.84 -16.48 19.25
N GLY A 598 -8.57 -16.63 18.87
CA GLY A 598 -7.47 -15.81 19.40
C GLY A 598 -7.61 -14.31 19.10
N TRP A 599 -8.45 -13.93 18.13
CA TRP A 599 -8.68 -12.52 17.77
C TRP A 599 -9.45 -11.74 18.85
N GLY A 600 -10.27 -12.43 19.65
CA GLY A 600 -11.01 -11.81 20.75
C GLY A 600 -10.16 -11.58 22.01
N TRP A 601 -8.92 -12.07 22.04
CA TRP A 601 -8.06 -12.08 23.21
C TRP A 601 -6.81 -11.23 22.98
N VAL A 602 -6.59 -10.26 23.87
CA VAL A 602 -5.36 -9.45 23.89
C VAL A 602 -4.54 -9.85 25.11
N SER A 603 -3.42 -10.53 24.90
CA SER A 603 -2.52 -10.91 26.00
C SER A 603 -1.74 -9.69 26.50
N MET A 604 -2.27 -9.05 27.54
CA MET A 604 -1.63 -7.89 28.18
C MET A 604 -0.24 -8.24 28.72
N GLY A 605 -0.06 -9.47 29.21
CA GLY A 605 1.25 -9.96 29.67
C GLY A 605 2.27 -10.13 28.55
N GLY A 606 1.84 -10.53 27.34
CA GLY A 606 2.72 -10.59 26.17
C GLY A 606 3.13 -9.21 25.66
N LEU A 607 2.19 -8.26 25.66
CA LEU A 607 2.41 -6.88 25.20
C LEU A 607 3.27 -6.05 26.16
N PHE A 608 3.04 -6.18 27.47
CA PHE A 608 3.68 -5.32 28.48
C PHE A 608 4.62 -6.09 29.42
N GLY A 609 4.90 -7.36 29.16
CA GLY A 609 5.79 -8.18 29.97
C GLY A 609 7.21 -7.59 30.10
N PHE A 610 7.66 -6.82 29.11
CA PHE A 610 8.93 -6.10 29.17
C PHE A 610 8.90 -4.93 30.17
N ALA A 611 7.75 -4.25 30.32
CA ALA A 611 7.60 -3.13 31.24
C ALA A 611 7.56 -3.61 32.71
N LEU A 612 7.02 -4.80 32.95
CA LEU A 612 7.00 -5.41 34.29
C LEU A 612 8.40 -5.84 34.77
N ARG A 613 9.29 -6.28 33.86
CA ARG A 613 10.68 -6.62 34.22
C ARG A 613 11.52 -5.39 34.57
N ALA A 614 11.22 -4.23 34.00
CA ALA A 614 11.95 -2.99 34.27
C ALA A 614 11.67 -2.42 35.68
N GLY A 615 10.54 -2.77 36.30
CA GLY A 615 10.20 -2.32 37.66
C GLY A 615 10.81 -3.16 38.79
N ALA A 616 11.33 -4.35 38.50
CA ALA A 616 11.84 -5.26 39.54
C ALA A 616 13.32 -5.03 39.90
N THR A 617 14.05 -4.20 39.14
CA THR A 617 15.48 -3.91 39.37
C THR A 617 15.76 -2.68 40.22
N THR A 618 14.73 -1.99 40.75
CA THR A 618 14.91 -0.76 41.55
C THR A 618 14.63 -0.95 43.04
N VAL A 619 14.48 -2.18 43.51
CA VAL A 619 14.40 -2.50 44.94
C VAL A 619 15.23 -3.76 45.19
N ILE A 620 16.51 -3.58 45.51
CA ILE A 620 17.32 -4.30 46.51
C ILE A 620 18.54 -3.42 46.79
#